data_AF-A0A146EZA7-F1
#
_entry.id   AF-A0A146EZA7-F1
#
_cell.length_a   1.000
_cell.length_b   1.000
_cell.length_c   1.000
_cell.angle_alpha   90.00
_cell.angle_beta   90.00
_cell.angle_gamma   90.00
#
_symmetry.space_group_name_H-M   'P 1'
#
loop_
_entity.id
_entity.type
_entity.pdbx_description
1 polymer ?
#
loop_
_entity_poly.entity_id
_entity_poly.type
_entity_poly.pdbx_seq_one_letter_code
_entity_poly.pdbx_strand_id
1 'polypeptide(L)'
;MTYPYIITEHVMDAQFMREYPRATANQDTPLKLCIKQYIPIDNPHPKNGDLTIVAAHGTGFAKELYEPLWEDLHARSKKEGFNIGSIWIADATNQGVSGVINEVGLGNDRE
;
A
#
# COMPACT_ATOMS: atom_id res chain seq x y z
N MET A 1 -20.47 12.96 -4.90
CA MET A 1 -19.73 13.10 -3.64
C MET A 1 -18.26 12.93 -3.96
N THR A 2 -17.38 13.76 -3.42
CA THR A 2 -15.92 13.65 -3.60
C THR A 2 -15.34 12.67 -2.59
N TYR A 3 -14.39 11.85 -3.02
CA TYR A 3 -13.67 10.90 -2.16
C TYR A 3 -13.02 11.63 -0.96
N PRO A 4 -13.12 11.11 0.29
CA PRO A 4 -12.83 11.87 1.51
C PRO A 4 -11.33 11.98 1.86
N TYR A 5 -10.45 11.57 0.96
CA TYR A 5 -9.01 11.49 1.20
C TYR A 5 -8.19 12.29 0.19
N ILE A 6 -7.11 12.89 0.69
CA ILE A 6 -5.96 13.31 -0.10
C ILE A 6 -5.09 12.08 -0.32
N ILE A 7 -4.85 11.72 -1.58
CA ILE A 7 -4.07 10.54 -1.95
C ILE A 7 -2.66 10.98 -2.36
N THR A 8 -1.66 10.40 -1.72
CA THR A 8 -0.24 10.58 -2.08
C THR A 8 0.35 9.23 -2.45
N GLU A 9 1.06 9.17 -3.57
CA GLU A 9 1.78 7.97 -4.01
C GLU A 9 3.25 8.04 -3.62
N HIS A 10 3.80 6.92 -3.17
CA HIS A 10 5.18 6.79 -2.75
C HIS A 10 5.82 5.58 -3.43
N VAL A 11 7.13 5.68 -3.67
CA VAL A 11 7.95 4.56 -4.11
C VAL A 11 9.10 4.39 -3.13
N MET A 12 9.24 3.19 -2.57
CA MET A 12 10.29 2.87 -1.59
C MET A 12 11.04 1.61 -2.00
N ASP A 13 12.25 1.44 -1.47
CA ASP A 13 12.97 0.17 -1.58
C ASP A 13 12.21 -0.94 -0.84
N ALA A 14 12.01 -2.06 -1.52
CA ALA A 14 11.53 -3.28 -0.90
C ALA A 14 12.63 -3.93 -0.06
N GLN A 15 12.26 -4.95 0.73
CA GLN A 15 13.24 -5.75 1.45
C GLN A 15 14.29 -6.34 0.48
N PHE A 16 15.56 -6.24 0.89
CA PHE A 16 16.68 -6.74 0.10
C PHE A 16 16.84 -8.27 0.26
N MET A 17 16.87 -8.76 1.50
CA MET A 17 16.91 -10.19 1.80
C MET A 17 15.56 -10.84 1.48
N ARG A 18 15.59 -11.98 0.78
CA ARG A 18 14.40 -12.70 0.32
C ARG A 18 14.56 -14.18 0.61
N GLU A 19 13.45 -14.82 0.96
CA GLU A 19 13.41 -16.23 1.34
C GLU A 19 13.76 -17.15 0.17
N TYR A 20 13.22 -16.86 -1.02
CA TYR A 20 13.37 -17.73 -2.19
C TYR A 20 14.60 -17.34 -3.02
N PRO A 21 15.48 -18.31 -3.37
CA PRO A 21 16.68 -18.04 -4.19
C PRO A 21 16.39 -17.38 -5.54
N ARG A 22 15.19 -17.58 -6.10
CA ARG A 22 14.74 -17.04 -7.38
C ARG A 22 13.62 -15.99 -7.23
N ALA A 23 13.52 -15.35 -6.07
CA ALA A 23 12.60 -14.22 -5.88
C ALA A 23 12.91 -13.04 -6.83
N THR A 24 14.17 -12.92 -7.28
CA THR A 24 14.63 -11.94 -8.26
C THR A 24 15.41 -12.59 -9.39
N ALA A 25 15.46 -11.92 -10.54
CA ALA A 25 16.19 -12.39 -11.72
C ALA A 25 17.70 -12.49 -11.44
N ASN A 26 18.24 -11.56 -10.64
CA ASN A 26 19.57 -11.67 -10.05
C ASN A 26 19.45 -11.48 -8.53
N GLN A 27 20.29 -12.17 -7.76
CA GLN A 27 20.19 -12.21 -6.29
C GLN A 27 20.24 -10.82 -5.65
N ASP A 28 21.04 -9.91 -6.20
CA ASP A 28 21.25 -8.57 -5.64
C ASP A 28 20.32 -7.50 -6.24
N THR A 29 19.33 -7.88 -7.05
CA THR A 29 18.43 -6.90 -7.66
C THR A 29 17.57 -6.22 -6.60
N PRO A 30 17.65 -4.88 -6.44
CA PRO A 30 16.74 -4.15 -5.58
C PRO A 30 15.36 -4.11 -6.24
N LEU A 31 14.32 -4.37 -5.44
CA LEU A 31 12.93 -4.24 -5.86
C LEU A 31 12.32 -3.01 -5.21
N LYS A 32 11.22 -2.50 -5.78
CA LYS A 32 10.47 -1.36 -5.27
C LYS A 32 9.09 -1.76 -4.78
N LEU A 33 8.57 -0.99 -3.82
CA LEU A 33 7.18 -1.01 -3.39
C LEU A 33 6.52 0.32 -3.78
N CYS A 34 5.42 0.24 -4.52
CA CYS A 34 4.51 1.36 -4.77
C CYS A 34 3.44 1.38 -3.70
N ILE A 35 3.30 2.52 -3.03
CA ILE A 35 2.46 2.68 -1.85
C ILE A 35 1.49 3.84 -2.09
N LYS A 36 0.22 3.63 -1.75
CA LYS A 36 -0.75 4.72 -1.63
C LYS A 36 -0.95 5.07 -0.17
N GLN A 37 -0.85 6.37 0.12
CA GLN A 37 -1.20 6.97 1.39
C GLN A 37 -2.49 7.76 1.23
N TYR A 38 -3.44 7.53 2.14
CA TYR A 38 -4.70 8.25 2.20
C TYR A 38 -4.73 9.08 3.49
N ILE A 39 -4.83 10.40 3.37
CA ILE A 39 -4.94 11.33 4.50
C ILE A 39 -6.35 11.94 4.46
N PRO A 40 -7.16 11.84 5.54
CA PRO A 40 -8.50 12.42 5.54
C PRO A 40 -8.47 13.94 5.30
N ILE A 41 -9.34 14.43 4.43
CA ILE A 41 -9.43 15.87 4.10
C ILE A 41 -9.80 16.71 5.32
N ASP A 42 -10.57 16.13 6.26
CA ASP A 42 -10.98 16.77 7.51
C ASP A 42 -9.98 16.60 8.66
N ASN A 43 -8.88 15.85 8.44
CA ASN A 43 -7.78 15.71 9.38
C ASN A 43 -6.42 15.67 8.62
N PRO A 44 -6.04 16.76 7.91
CA PRO A 44 -4.85 16.77 7.06
C PRO A 44 -3.52 16.78 7.84
N HIS A 45 -3.59 17.01 9.16
CA HIS A 45 -2.46 17.04 10.07
C HIS A 45 -2.73 16.10 11.24
N PRO A 46 -2.48 14.79 11.07
CA PRO A 46 -2.75 13.78 12.10
C PRO A 46 -2.08 14.12 13.43
N LYS A 47 -2.78 13.83 14.52
CA LYS A 47 -2.36 14.11 15.89
C LYS A 47 -1.97 12.83 16.61
N ASN A 48 -1.22 12.97 17.71
CA ASN A 48 -0.95 11.84 18.59
C ASN A 48 -2.27 11.22 19.08
N GLY A 49 -2.40 9.91 18.91
CA GLY A 49 -3.62 9.17 19.23
C GLY A 49 -4.53 8.86 18.04
N ASP A 50 -4.31 9.49 16.88
CA ASP A 50 -5.04 9.13 15.66
C ASP A 50 -4.61 7.75 15.14
N LEU A 51 -5.56 6.98 14.62
CA LEU A 51 -5.32 5.64 14.12
C LEU A 51 -4.59 5.68 12.77
N THR A 52 -3.46 4.99 12.69
CA THR A 52 -2.81 4.69 11.41
C THR A 52 -3.11 3.25 11.01
N ILE A 53 -3.63 3.07 9.80
CA ILE A 53 -3.95 1.76 9.24
C ILE A 53 -2.86 1.41 8.21
N VAL A 54 -2.22 0.24 8.39
CA VAL A 54 -1.31 -0.33 7.39
C VAL A 54 -1.98 -1.58 6.84
N ALA A 55 -2.25 -1.58 5.54
CA ALA A 55 -3.02 -2.61 4.85
C ALA A 55 -2.17 -3.31 3.78
N ALA A 56 -2.63 -4.49 3.39
CA ALA A 56 -2.10 -5.27 2.28
C ALA A 56 -3.27 -5.78 1.44
N HIS A 57 -3.08 -5.86 0.12
CA HIS A 57 -4.08 -6.41 -0.78
C HIS A 57 -3.99 -7.95 -0.83
N GLY A 58 -5.09 -8.60 -1.22
CA GLY A 58 -5.09 -10.02 -1.56
C GLY A 58 -4.35 -10.29 -2.88
N THR A 59 -3.84 -11.51 -3.06
CA THR A 59 -3.18 -11.91 -4.33
C THR A 59 -4.13 -11.79 -5.51
N GLY A 60 -3.68 -11.13 -6.58
CA GLY A 60 -4.45 -10.87 -7.79
C GLY A 60 -5.38 -9.65 -7.71
N PHE A 61 -5.44 -8.97 -6.56
CA PHE A 61 -6.30 -7.80 -6.36
C PHE A 61 -5.48 -6.51 -6.33
N ALA A 62 -5.91 -5.49 -7.05
CA ALA A 62 -5.32 -4.16 -6.98
C ALA A 62 -5.60 -3.51 -5.62
N LYS A 63 -4.64 -2.79 -5.06
CA LYS A 63 -4.81 -2.08 -3.77
C LYS A 63 -5.93 -1.03 -3.79
N GLU A 64 -6.27 -0.50 -4.96
CA GLU A 64 -7.35 0.47 -5.18
C GLU A 64 -8.74 -0.15 -4.99
N LEU A 65 -8.88 -1.48 -5.05
CA LEU A 65 -10.16 -2.16 -4.82
C LEU A 65 -10.71 -1.90 -3.40
N TYR A 66 -9.83 -1.50 -2.47
CA TYR A 66 -10.18 -1.22 -1.09
C TYR A 66 -10.61 0.24 -0.85
N GLU A 67 -10.56 1.11 -1.85
CA GLU A 67 -10.97 2.53 -1.69
C GLU A 67 -12.38 2.71 -1.11
N PRO A 68 -13.41 1.93 -1.54
CA PRO A 68 -14.74 2.01 -0.91
C PRO A 68 -14.74 1.60 0.58
N LEU A 69 -13.90 0.64 0.97
CA LEU A 69 -13.75 0.24 2.37
C LEU A 69 -13.17 1.38 3.22
N TRP A 70 -12.26 2.18 2.66
CA TRP A 70 -11.70 3.35 3.36
C TRP A 70 -12.78 4.40 3.62
N GLU A 71 -13.68 4.65 2.67
CA GLU A 71 -14.80 5.57 2.86
C GLU A 71 -15.74 5.10 3.99
N ASP A 72 -16.11 3.82 3.97
CA ASP A 72 -16.98 3.23 4.99
C ASP A 72 -16.33 3.26 6.38
N LEU A 73 -15.02 2.96 6.46
CA LEU A 73 -14.26 3.03 7.71
C LEU A 73 -14.15 4.46 8.24
N HIS A 74 -13.95 5.47 7.38
CA HIS A 74 -13.94 6.87 7.79
C HIS A 74 -15.29 7.34 8.31
N ALA A 75 -16.37 6.99 7.59
CA ALA A 75 -17.72 7.31 8.02
C ALA A 75 -18.03 6.68 9.39
N ARG A 76 -17.59 5.43 9.59
CA ARG A 76 -17.78 4.74 10.87
C ARG A 76 -16.89 5.29 11.98
N SER A 77 -15.65 5.66 11.71
CA SER A 77 -14.74 6.18 12.73
C SER A 77 -15.30 7.43 13.40
N LYS A 78 -15.91 8.33 12.61
CA LYS A 78 -16.63 9.52 13.10
C LYS A 78 -17.78 9.16 14.03
N LYS A 79 -18.54 8.12 13.70
CA LYS A 79 -19.67 7.66 14.52
C LYS A 79 -19.20 7.05 15.85
N GLU A 80 -18.08 6.34 15.83
CA GLU A 80 -17.53 5.63 17.00
C GLU A 80 -16.54 6.48 17.83
N GLY A 81 -16.30 7.73 17.43
CA GLY A 81 -15.51 8.68 18.23
C GLY A 81 -14.00 8.52 18.16
N PHE A 82 -13.47 7.90 17.08
CA PHE A 82 -12.03 7.86 16.82
C PHE A 82 -11.68 8.48 15.47
N ASN A 83 -10.47 9.03 15.39
CA ASN A 83 -9.97 9.66 14.17
C ASN A 83 -9.02 8.70 13.45
N ILE A 84 -9.19 8.59 12.14
CA ILE A 84 -8.16 8.02 11.27
C ILE A 84 -7.18 9.14 10.96
N GLY A 85 -5.88 8.89 11.13
CA GLY A 85 -4.81 9.81 10.75
C GLY A 85 -4.34 9.55 9.33
N SER A 86 -4.04 8.27 9.02
CA SER A 86 -3.67 7.87 7.66
C SER A 86 -3.93 6.40 7.40
N ILE A 87 -4.09 6.06 6.13
CA ILE A 87 -4.15 4.68 5.64
C ILE A 87 -3.03 4.49 4.64
N TRP A 88 -2.28 3.40 4.77
CA TRP A 88 -1.18 3.05 3.88
C TRP A 88 -1.42 1.66 3.31
N ILE A 89 -1.32 1.51 2.00
CA ILE A 89 -1.40 0.21 1.34
C ILE A 89 -0.35 0.12 0.23
N ALA A 90 0.45 -0.94 0.29
CA ALA A 90 1.49 -1.21 -0.69
C ALA A 90 1.03 -2.31 -1.65
N ASP A 91 1.42 -2.19 -2.92
CA ASP A 91 1.40 -3.33 -3.84
C ASP A 91 2.55 -4.28 -3.48
N ALA A 92 2.27 -5.59 -3.42
CA ALA A 92 3.32 -6.61 -3.36
C ALA A 92 4.31 -6.44 -4.51
N THR A 93 5.58 -6.77 -4.30
CA THR A 93 6.65 -6.46 -5.27
C THR A 93 6.40 -6.98 -6.68
N ASN A 94 5.62 -8.04 -6.83
CA ASN A 94 5.30 -8.68 -8.11
C ASN A 94 3.88 -8.38 -8.64
N GLN A 95 3.14 -7.45 -8.03
CA GLN A 95 1.76 -7.16 -8.38
C GLN A 95 1.53 -5.65 -8.51
N GLY A 96 0.41 -5.27 -9.15
CA GLY A 96 0.03 -3.88 -9.34
C GLY A 96 1.13 -3.05 -9.99
N VAL A 97 1.31 -1.81 -9.50
CA VAL A 97 2.32 -0.88 -10.02
C VAL A 97 3.73 -1.32 -9.60
N SER A 98 3.90 -1.92 -8.41
CA SER A 98 5.19 -2.48 -7.99
C SER A 98 5.68 -3.53 -8.99
N GLY A 99 4.80 -4.42 -9.44
CA GLY A 99 5.12 -5.48 -10.40
C GLY A 99 5.58 -4.91 -11.75
N VAL A 100 4.95 -3.82 -12.21
CA VAL A 100 5.35 -3.10 -13.43
C VAL A 100 6.74 -2.48 -13.26
N ILE A 101 6.99 -1.76 -12.17
CA ILE A 101 8.31 -1.16 -11.90
C ILE A 101 9.41 -2.22 -11.79
N ASN A 102 9.06 -3.39 -11.27
CA ASN A 102 10.00 -4.48 -11.03
C ASN A 102 10.10 -5.48 -12.19
N GLU A 103 9.46 -5.23 -13.35
CA GLU A 103 9.26 -6.24 -14.40
C GLU A 103 10.54 -6.99 -14.81
N VAL A 104 11.68 -6.29 -14.88
CA VAL A 104 12.99 -6.86 -15.26
C VAL A 104 13.74 -7.50 -14.09
N GLY A 105 13.35 -7.18 -12.85
CA GLY A 105 14.01 -7.62 -11.64
C GLY A 105 13.35 -8.82 -10.98
N LEU A 106 12.11 -9.15 -11.33
CA LEU A 106 11.39 -10.30 -10.81
C LEU A 106 11.97 -11.59 -11.36
N GLY A 107 12.17 -12.57 -10.48
CA GLY A 107 12.63 -13.90 -10.88
C GLY A 107 11.47 -14.79 -11.30
N ASN A 108 11.81 -15.96 -11.86
CA ASN A 108 10.85 -17.00 -12.19
C ASN A 108 11.18 -18.28 -11.40
N ASP A 109 10.19 -18.82 -10.70
CA ASP A 109 10.33 -20.08 -9.96
C ASP A 109 10.31 -21.33 -10.87
N ARG A 110 10.61 -21.21 -12.17
CA ARG A 110 10.65 -22.38 -13.05
C ARG A 110 11.89 -23.21 -12.73
N GLU A 111 11.65 -24.43 -12.23
CA GLU A 111 12.62 -25.53 -12.00
C GLU A 111 13.81 -25.48 -12.95
#